data_AF-A0A3P6Q575-F1
#
_entry.id   AF-A0A3P6Q575-F1
#
_cell.length_a   1.000
_cell.length_b   1.000
_cell.length_c   1.000
_cell.angle_alpha   90.00
_cell.angle_beta   90.00
_cell.angle_gamma   90.00
#
_symmetry.space_group_name_H-M   'P 1'
#
loop_
_entity.id
_entity.type
_entity.pdbx_description
1 polymer ?
#
loop_
_entity_poly.entity_id
_entity_poly.type
_entity_poly.pdbx_seq_one_letter_code
_entity_poly.pdbx_strand_id
1 'polypeptide(L)'
;MQEFREGRKASQTSPAVLYSVGEPPLELRDCPDARVGDNVGYITFVLFPRHTNAQARENTINLIHTFRDYLHYHIKCSKAYMHSRMRAKTNDFLKILNRARPEGRVEKKTFS
;
A
#
# COMPACT_ATOMS: atom_id res chain seq x y z
N MET A 1 5.29 1.34 -4.09
CA MET A 1 5.94 1.85 -5.32
C MET A 1 7.07 0.95 -5.81
N GLN A 2 7.91 0.42 -4.92
CA GLN A 2 8.94 -0.57 -5.30
C GLN A 2 8.37 -1.77 -6.08
N GLU A 3 7.30 -2.38 -5.58
CA GLU A 3 6.61 -3.49 -6.27
C GLU A 3 6.18 -3.14 -7.71
N PHE A 4 5.76 -1.90 -7.96
CA PHE A 4 5.42 -1.44 -9.32
C PHE A 4 6.65 -1.27 -10.21
N ARG A 5 7.76 -0.78 -9.66
CA ARG A 5 9.05 -0.70 -10.37
C ARG A 5 9.53 -2.09 -10.79
N GLU A 6 9.27 -3.10 -9.96
CA GLU A 6 9.62 -4.49 -10.20
C GLU A 6 8.52 -5.28 -10.95
N GLY A 7 7.41 -4.63 -11.33
CA GLY A 7 6.25 -5.31 -11.92
C GLY A 7 6.54 -6.09 -13.21
N ARG A 8 7.61 -5.72 -13.93
CA ARG A 8 8.07 -6.47 -15.11
C ARG A 8 8.62 -7.87 -14.80
N LYS A 9 8.93 -8.16 -13.52
CA LYS A 9 9.25 -9.53 -13.07
C LYS A 9 8.03 -10.46 -13.16
N ALA A 10 6.84 -9.93 -12.86
CA ALA A 10 5.58 -10.69 -12.95
C ALA A 10 5.07 -10.82 -14.39
N SER A 11 5.23 -9.76 -15.18
CA SER A 11 4.85 -9.75 -16.59
C SER A 11 5.85 -8.94 -17.41
N GLN A 12 6.69 -9.64 -18.19
CA GLN A 12 7.77 -9.01 -18.96
C GLN A 12 7.27 -8.00 -20.00
N THR A 13 6.03 -8.19 -20.48
CA THR A 13 5.38 -7.38 -21.49
C THR A 13 4.64 -6.17 -20.92
N SER A 14 4.50 -6.05 -19.59
CA SER A 14 3.83 -4.92 -18.95
C SER A 14 4.60 -3.60 -19.10
N PRO A 15 3.90 -2.44 -18.97
CA PRO A 15 4.55 -1.13 -18.95
C PRO A 15 5.68 -1.06 -17.92
N ALA A 16 6.77 -0.38 -18.26
CA ALA A 16 7.79 -0.06 -17.27
C ALA A 16 7.28 1.10 -16.40
N VAL A 17 7.54 1.04 -15.09
CA VAL A 17 7.13 2.06 -14.14
C VAL A 17 8.35 2.63 -13.43
N LEU A 18 8.47 3.95 -13.46
CA LEU A 18 9.50 4.71 -12.74
C LEU A 18 8.83 5.50 -11.63
N TYR A 19 9.57 5.75 -10.55
CA TYR A 19 9.09 6.50 -9.40
C TYR A 19 10.19 7.43 -8.89
N SER A 20 9.86 8.70 -8.69
CA SER A 20 10.70 9.68 -8.00
C SER A 20 9.91 10.34 -6.86
N VAL A 21 10.64 10.73 -5.82
CA VAL A 21 10.11 11.40 -4.62
C VAL A 21 10.72 12.79 -4.56
N GLY A 22 9.95 13.79 -4.18
CA GLY A 22 10.47 15.13 -3.93
C GLY A 22 10.64 15.95 -5.20
N GLU A 23 11.26 15.37 -6.23
CA GLU A 23 11.63 16.07 -7.45
C GLU A 23 10.92 15.51 -8.70
N PRO A 24 10.50 16.40 -9.62
CA PRO A 24 9.98 15.99 -10.91
C PRO A 24 11.06 15.29 -11.75
N PRO A 25 10.65 14.38 -12.65
CA PRO A 25 11.57 13.82 -13.65
C PRO A 25 12.09 14.93 -14.58
N LEU A 26 13.25 14.70 -15.19
CA LEU A 26 13.97 15.73 -15.98
C LEU A 26 13.10 16.33 -17.10
N GLU A 27 12.23 15.51 -17.69
CA GLU A 27 11.31 15.89 -18.75
C GLU A 27 10.26 16.93 -18.30
N LEU A 28 10.02 17.05 -16.98
CA LEU A 28 9.08 17.99 -16.38
C LEU A 28 9.77 19.11 -15.59
N ARG A 29 11.11 19.20 -15.61
CA ARG A 29 11.86 20.13 -14.76
C ARG A 29 11.58 21.60 -15.08
N ASP A 30 11.39 21.92 -16.35
CA ASP A 30 11.13 23.29 -16.81
C ASP A 30 9.63 23.64 -16.85
N CYS A 31 8.76 22.71 -16.44
CA CYS A 31 7.32 22.97 -16.35
C CYS A 31 7.00 23.78 -15.09
N PRO A 32 6.35 24.96 -15.21
CA PRO A 32 6.06 25.82 -14.07
C PRO A 32 5.13 25.17 -13.03
N ASP A 33 4.31 24.21 -13.46
CA ASP A 33 3.36 23.50 -12.58
C ASP A 33 3.96 22.26 -11.90
N ALA A 34 5.22 21.93 -12.18
CA ALA A 34 5.89 20.79 -11.55
C ALA A 34 6.19 21.11 -10.08
N ARG A 35 5.47 20.44 -9.18
CA ARG A 35 5.62 20.62 -7.73
C ARG A 35 6.84 19.88 -7.19
N VAL A 36 7.57 20.55 -6.30
CA VAL A 36 8.68 19.97 -5.54
C VAL A 36 8.28 19.86 -4.06
N GLY A 37 8.69 18.79 -3.38
CA GLY A 37 8.58 18.66 -1.93
C GLY A 37 8.38 17.23 -1.44
N ASP A 38 8.66 17.00 -0.16
CA ASP A 38 8.74 15.65 0.44
C ASP A 38 7.46 14.81 0.35
N ASN A 39 6.31 15.47 0.24
CA ASN A 39 5.00 14.83 0.11
C ASN A 39 4.53 14.67 -1.35
N VAL A 40 5.39 14.98 -2.32
CA VAL A 40 5.13 14.86 -3.76
C VAL A 40 5.86 13.64 -4.30
N GLY A 41 5.15 12.81 -5.06
CA GLY A 41 5.72 11.67 -5.76
C GLY A 41 5.28 11.65 -7.21
N TYR A 42 6.22 11.42 -8.12
CA TYR A 42 5.99 11.31 -9.55
C TYR A 42 6.04 9.85 -9.96
N ILE A 43 5.04 9.42 -10.74
CA ILE A 43 4.92 8.04 -11.23
C ILE A 43 4.87 8.11 -12.75
N THR A 44 5.86 7.53 -13.41
CA THR A 44 5.99 7.58 -14.87
C THR A 44 5.75 6.19 -15.44
N PHE A 45 4.75 6.07 -16.31
CA PHE A 45 4.48 4.86 -17.08
C PHE A 45 5.07 4.97 -18.48
N VAL A 46 5.94 4.02 -18.84
CA VAL A 46 6.48 3.92 -20.20
C VAL A 46 5.63 2.94 -21.00
N LEU A 47 4.83 3.47 -21.91
CA LEU A 47 3.99 2.68 -22.81
C LEU A 47 4.71 2.41 -24.13
N PHE A 48 4.51 1.21 -24.68
CA PHE A 48 5.06 0.78 -25.96
C PHE A 48 3.90 0.56 -26.95
N PRO A 49 4.15 0.40 -28.26
CA PRO A 49 3.10 0.19 -29.26
C PRO A 49 2.12 -0.96 -28.94
N ARG A 50 2.59 -1.98 -28.21
CA ARG A 50 1.75 -3.08 -27.70
C ARG A 50 0.66 -2.63 -26.70
N HIS A 51 0.84 -1.50 -26.03
CA HIS A 51 -0.12 -0.91 -25.09
C HIS A 51 -1.02 0.14 -25.74
N THR A 52 -0.54 0.79 -26.81
CA THR A 52 -1.24 1.94 -27.43
C THR A 52 -1.92 1.60 -28.76
N ASN A 53 -1.79 0.37 -29.28
CA ASN A 53 -2.49 -0.07 -30.48
C ASN A 53 -4.01 -0.01 -30.32
N ALA A 54 -4.73 0.04 -31.45
CA ALA A 54 -6.18 0.24 -31.47
C ALA A 54 -6.97 -0.80 -30.65
N GLN A 55 -6.47 -2.04 -30.55
CA GLN A 55 -7.13 -3.11 -29.81
C GLN A 55 -6.93 -2.99 -28.29
N ALA A 56 -5.75 -2.54 -27.84
CA ALA A 56 -5.40 -2.43 -26.43
C ALA A 56 -5.67 -1.03 -25.82
N ARG A 57 -5.92 -0.04 -26.67
CA ARG A 57 -6.02 1.38 -26.30
C ARG A 57 -7.07 1.64 -25.22
N GLU A 58 -8.29 1.13 -25.41
CA GLU A 58 -9.40 1.37 -24.48
C GLU A 58 -9.12 0.80 -23.09
N ASN A 59 -8.66 -0.44 -23.02
CA ASN A 59 -8.27 -1.07 -21.77
C ASN A 59 -7.12 -0.33 -21.08
N THR A 60 -6.12 0.11 -21.84
CA THR A 60 -4.97 0.85 -21.30
C THR A 60 -5.39 2.19 -20.72
N ILE A 61 -6.29 2.93 -21.39
CA ILE A 61 -6.87 4.16 -20.86
C ILE A 61 -7.65 3.88 -19.57
N ASN A 62 -8.46 2.82 -19.56
CA ASN A 62 -9.25 2.45 -18.39
C ASN A 62 -8.39 2.16 -17.15
N LEU A 63 -7.25 1.50 -17.33
CA LEU A 63 -6.31 1.21 -16.23
C LEU A 63 -5.52 2.44 -15.78
N ILE A 64 -5.05 3.27 -16.72
CA ILE A 64 -4.18 4.41 -16.39
C ILE A 64 -4.97 5.54 -15.70
N HIS A 65 -6.18 5.87 -16.18
CA HIS A 65 -6.92 7.00 -15.62
C HIS A 65 -7.38 6.73 -14.18
N THR A 66 -7.61 5.47 -13.79
CA THR A 66 -7.99 5.08 -12.44
C THR A 66 -6.79 4.81 -11.51
N PHE A 67 -5.57 4.79 -12.04
CA PHE A 67 -4.39 4.32 -11.30
C PHE A 67 -4.14 5.09 -10.00
N ARG A 68 -4.35 6.42 -10.00
CA ARG A 68 -4.16 7.25 -8.79
C ARG A 68 -5.09 6.80 -7.67
N ASP A 69 -6.36 6.63 -7.98
CA ASP A 69 -7.37 6.24 -6.99
C ASP A 69 -7.18 4.79 -6.58
N TYR A 70 -6.81 3.91 -7.52
CA TYR A 70 -6.40 2.55 -7.23
C TYR A 70 -5.25 2.50 -6.21
N LEU A 71 -4.17 3.25 -6.42
CA LEU A 71 -3.03 3.29 -5.49
C LEU A 71 -3.46 3.80 -4.12
N HIS A 72 -4.20 4.91 -4.07
CA HIS A 72 -4.66 5.51 -2.83
C HIS A 72 -5.68 4.66 -2.09
N TYR A 73 -6.50 3.89 -2.82
CA TYR A 73 -7.42 2.91 -2.27
C TYR A 73 -6.64 1.77 -1.61
N HIS A 74 -5.70 1.15 -2.32
CA HIS A 74 -4.92 0.05 -1.80
C HIS A 74 -4.06 0.42 -0.58
N ILE A 75 -3.50 1.64 -0.54
CA ILE A 75 -2.82 2.14 0.66
C ILE A 75 -3.77 2.18 1.87
N LYS A 76 -5.02 2.64 1.69
CA LYS A 76 -6.02 2.66 2.77
C LYS A 76 -6.42 1.26 3.19
N CYS A 77 -6.62 0.35 2.25
CA CYS A 77 -6.92 -1.06 2.53
C CYS A 77 -5.79 -1.74 3.30
N SER A 78 -4.53 -1.52 2.94
CA SER A 78 -3.38 -2.04 3.69
C SER A 78 -3.36 -1.53 5.13
N LYS A 79 -3.65 -0.24 5.37
CA LYS A 79 -3.77 0.29 6.74
C LYS A 79 -4.89 -0.39 7.52
N ALA A 80 -6.07 -0.57 6.91
CA ALA A 80 -7.18 -1.26 7.55
C ALA A 80 -6.83 -2.73 7.89
N TYR A 81 -6.16 -3.43 6.97
CA TYR A 81 -5.67 -4.79 7.20
C TYR A 81 -4.67 -4.85 8.37
N MET A 82 -3.71 -3.92 8.41
CA MET A 82 -2.76 -3.81 9.52
C MET A 82 -3.48 -3.53 10.84
N HIS A 83 -4.51 -2.69 10.86
CA HIS A 83 -5.33 -2.46 12.06
C HIS A 83 -6.00 -3.76 12.55
N SER A 84 -6.53 -4.58 11.65
CA SER A 84 -7.12 -5.88 12.02
C SER A 84 -6.08 -6.82 12.64
N ARG A 85 -4.87 -6.88 12.08
CA ARG A 85 -3.75 -7.67 12.62
C ARG A 85 -3.31 -7.18 14.00
N MET A 86 -3.21 -5.86 14.19
CA MET A 86 -2.88 -5.27 15.48
C MET A 86 -3.94 -5.60 16.54
N ARG A 87 -5.23 -5.48 16.22
CA ARG A 87 -6.31 -5.85 17.15
C ARG A 87 -6.26 -7.32 17.56
N ALA A 88 -6.03 -8.23 16.60
CA ALA A 88 -5.87 -9.64 16.90
C ALA A 88 -4.73 -9.87 17.90
N LYS A 89 -3.57 -9.23 17.68
CA LYS A 89 -2.41 -9.36 18.56
C LYS A 89 -2.66 -8.75 19.95
N THR A 90 -3.31 -7.59 20.01
CA THR A 90 -3.71 -6.96 21.27
C THR A 90 -4.64 -7.87 22.06
N ASN A 91 -5.61 -8.52 21.42
CA ASN A 91 -6.49 -9.48 22.08
C ASN A 91 -5.72 -10.67 22.66
N ASP A 92 -4.68 -11.16 21.97
CA ASP A 92 -3.82 -12.22 22.50
C ASP A 92 -3.01 -11.75 23.72
N PHE A 93 -2.48 -10.53 23.68
CA PHE A 93 -1.79 -9.95 24.85
C PHE A 93 -2.72 -9.76 26.04
N LEU A 94 -3.97 -9.32 25.81
CA LEU A 94 -4.97 -9.21 26.88
C LEU A 94 -5.29 -10.56 27.51
N LYS A 95 -5.36 -11.64 26.71
CA LYS A 95 -5.54 -13.00 27.25
C LYS A 95 -4.38 -13.41 28.17
N ILE A 96 -3.14 -13.14 27.76
CA ILE A 96 -1.96 -13.44 28.56
C ILE A 96 -1.98 -12.63 29.86
N LEU A 97 -2.27 -11.33 29.78
CA LEU A 97 -2.38 -10.45 30.94
C LEU A 97 -3.44 -10.94 31.94
N ASN A 98 -4.61 -11.32 31.44
CA ASN A 98 -5.70 -11.83 32.28
C ASN A 98 -5.34 -13.16 32.96
N ARG A 99 -4.59 -14.05 32.28
CA ARG A 99 -4.08 -15.30 32.87
C ARG A 99 -3.00 -15.07 33.93
N ALA A 100 -2.25 -13.98 33.83
CA ALA A 100 -1.21 -13.64 34.80
C ALA A 100 -1.77 -13.01 36.08
N ARG A 101 -3.07 -12.66 36.14
CA ARG A 101 -3.69 -12.19 37.37
C ARG A 101 -3.80 -13.37 38.36
N PRO A 102 -3.26 -13.24 39.59
CA PRO A 102 -3.44 -14.26 40.61
C PRO A 102 -4.94 -14.43 40.90
N GLU A 103 -5.42 -15.67 40.90
CA GLU A 103 -6.76 -15.95 41.43
C GLU A 103 -6.78 -15.59 42.92
N GLY A 104 -7.78 -14.83 43.34
CA GLY A 104 -7.95 -14.49 44.76
C GLY A 104 -7.98 -15.79 45.57
N ARG A 105 -7.18 -15.84 46.65
CA ARG A 105 -7.10 -16.99 47.55
C ARG A 105 -8.50 -17.27 48.10
N VAL A 106 -9.23 -18.22 47.53
CA VAL A 106 -10.50 -18.69 48.09
C VAL A 106 -10.12 -19.49 49.34
N GLU A 107 -10.11 -18.84 50.50
CA GLU A 107 -10.02 -19.54 51.78
C GLU A 107 -11.20 -20.50 51.88
N LYS A 108 -10.93 -21.80 51.71
CA LYS A 108 -11.87 -22.84 52.10
C LYS A 108 -11.99 -22.79 53.62
N LYS A 109 -13.04 -22.14 54.13
CA LYS A 109 -13.40 -22.24 55.55
C LYS A 109 -13.68 -23.72 55.84
N THR A 110 -12.78 -24.36 56.58
CA THR A 110 -13.03 -25.67 57.19
C THR A 110 -14.07 -25.46 58.27
N PHE A 111 -15.24 -26.08 58.13
CA PHE A 111 -16.25 -26.12 59.19
C PHE A 111 -15.68 -26.96 60.34
N SER A 112 -15.63 -26.37 61.53
CA SER A 112 -15.29 -27.06 62.78
C SER A 112 -16.50 -27.80 63.35
#